data_AF-E4U537-F1
#
_entry.id   AF-E4U537-F1
#
_cell.length_a   1.000
_cell.length_b   1.000
_cell.length_c   1.000
_cell.angle_alpha   90.00
_cell.angle_beta   90.00
_cell.angle_gamma   90.00
#
_symmetry.space_group_name_H-M   'P 1'
#
loop_
_entity.id
_entity.type
_entity.pdbx_description
1 polymer ?
#
loop_
_entity_poly.entity_id
_entity_poly.type
_entity_poly.pdbx_seq_one_letter_code
_entity_poly.pdbx_strand_id
1 'polypeptide(L)'
;MSMRKVFVRILPAALVLALVACGPQGAAPPQVLSFYPPDGYHGFRRGEAVAIAFSEPMDAAATEAAFQLLDPHGAPVAVTFTWEDGGRRLRATPTDPVAYSPDDQYLNYRYLLSTGARSQQGVALEAGLDVTFSTLRTLTVVRDSVAALDGAVSARGFVYNDPNDPSLYPTARTGDTAADIGVRSFFAFDLNGLTFDPSDVAFAHLSLYNNAVYGAPFGPAALGNLIPERVEYLDDGSLDAGDYAAEAAAGADPVVAWPTGEAVEVAVDDWVRSAMSAGDRYLQVRLRFEQESDNDGNEDSVNPTTGEHGDRPPRLEIGYYAP
;
A
#
# COMPACT_ATOMS: atom_id res chain seq x y z
N MET A 1 -97.25 57.60 -8.45
CA MET A 1 -95.90 57.10 -8.81
C MET A 1 -94.92 57.54 -7.74
N SER A 2 -94.29 56.56 -7.10
CA SER A 2 -93.45 56.65 -5.91
C SER A 2 -91.97 56.77 -6.29
N MET A 3 -91.17 57.50 -5.50
CA MET A 3 -89.84 57.14 -4.96
C MET A 3 -89.08 58.43 -4.58
N ARG A 4 -88.92 58.74 -3.30
CA ARG A 4 -87.99 58.22 -2.27
C ARG A 4 -86.66 59.00 -2.24
N LYS A 5 -86.55 59.83 -1.20
CA LYS A 5 -85.33 60.50 -0.72
C LYS A 5 -84.32 59.46 -0.22
N VAL A 6 -83.05 59.61 -0.58
CA VAL A 6 -81.93 58.82 -0.02
C VAL A 6 -81.14 59.74 0.92
N PHE A 7 -81.08 59.34 2.19
CA PHE A 7 -80.18 59.90 3.21
C PHE A 7 -78.89 59.08 3.22
N VAL A 8 -77.75 59.72 3.07
CA VAL A 8 -76.43 59.09 3.25
C VAL A 8 -76.05 59.23 4.73
N ARG A 9 -75.86 58.08 5.41
CA ARG A 9 -75.28 58.00 6.75
C ARG A 9 -73.77 57.78 6.62
N ILE A 10 -72.97 58.62 7.27
CA ILE A 10 -71.52 58.44 7.43
C ILE A 10 -71.31 57.64 8.72
N LEU A 11 -70.69 56.45 8.61
CA LEU A 11 -70.16 55.68 9.75
C LEU A 11 -68.72 56.12 10.05
N PRO A 12 -68.25 56.12 11.30
CA PRO A 12 -66.85 56.35 11.61
C PRO A 12 -66.03 55.08 11.37
N ALA A 13 -64.87 55.22 10.71
CA ALA A 13 -63.91 54.15 10.50
C ALA A 13 -63.16 53.85 11.81
N ALA A 14 -63.31 52.64 12.34
CA ALA A 14 -62.48 52.14 13.42
C ALA A 14 -61.13 51.67 12.85
N LEU A 15 -60.04 52.26 13.35
CA LEU A 15 -58.67 51.86 13.07
C LEU A 15 -58.36 50.57 13.86
N VAL A 16 -58.34 49.43 13.17
CA VAL A 16 -57.89 48.15 13.74
C VAL A 16 -56.36 48.12 13.67
N LEU A 17 -55.71 48.23 14.83
CA LEU A 17 -54.28 47.98 14.97
C LEU A 17 -54.06 46.46 14.95
N ALA A 18 -53.65 45.92 13.80
CA ALA A 18 -53.24 44.53 13.70
C ALA A 18 -51.86 44.36 14.37
N LEU A 19 -51.83 43.84 15.60
CA LEU A 19 -50.61 43.19 16.10
C LEU A 19 -50.40 41.93 15.26
N VAL A 20 -49.51 42.03 14.27
CA VAL A 20 -48.88 40.83 13.70
C VAL A 20 -47.99 40.28 14.81
N ALA A 21 -48.51 39.29 15.53
CA ALA A 21 -47.67 38.43 16.33
C ALA A 21 -46.72 37.71 15.35
N CYS A 22 -45.47 38.15 15.28
CA CYS A 22 -44.40 37.29 14.80
C CYS A 22 -44.33 36.14 15.82
N GLY A 23 -44.97 35.01 15.51
CA GLY A 23 -44.69 33.78 16.24
C GLY A 23 -43.18 33.52 16.19
N PRO A 24 -42.57 32.89 17.20
CA PRO A 24 -41.16 32.53 17.11
C PRO A 24 -40.98 31.72 15.83
N GLN A 25 -40.25 32.26 14.85
CA GLN A 25 -39.73 31.47 13.74
C GLN A 25 -38.93 30.36 14.40
N GLY A 26 -39.42 29.12 14.30
CA GLY A 26 -38.70 27.96 14.81
C GLY A 26 -37.28 27.95 14.26
N ALA A 27 -36.32 27.56 15.10
CA ALA A 27 -34.94 27.41 14.64
C ALA A 27 -34.90 26.50 13.40
N ALA A 28 -34.13 26.91 12.39
CA ALA A 28 -33.96 26.12 11.18
C ALA A 28 -33.35 24.74 11.53
N PRO A 29 -33.71 23.66 10.83
CA PRO A 29 -33.01 22.39 11.00
C PRO A 29 -31.53 22.52 10.66
N PRO A 30 -30.64 21.84 11.40
CA PRO A 30 -29.26 21.73 10.98
C PRO A 30 -29.18 21.01 9.64
N GLN A 31 -28.21 21.41 8.81
CA GLN A 31 -27.93 20.83 7.51
C GLN A 31 -26.50 20.32 7.45
N VAL A 32 -26.27 19.21 6.74
CA VAL A 32 -24.90 18.78 6.40
C VAL A 32 -24.40 19.64 5.24
N LEU A 33 -23.31 20.37 5.48
CA LEU A 33 -22.67 21.24 4.48
C LEU A 33 -21.64 20.48 3.63
N SER A 34 -20.93 19.54 4.24
CA SER A 34 -19.94 18.70 3.57
C SER A 34 -19.65 17.45 4.40
N PHE A 35 -19.27 16.36 3.74
CA PHE A 35 -18.82 15.15 4.40
C PHE A 35 -17.68 14.48 3.64
N TYR A 36 -16.85 13.76 4.37
CA TYR A 36 -15.75 12.95 3.87
C TYR A 36 -15.71 11.62 4.63
N PRO A 37 -15.45 10.49 3.97
CA PRO A 37 -15.34 10.33 2.51
C PRO A 37 -16.71 10.51 1.81
N PRO A 38 -16.78 11.01 0.56
CA PRO A 38 -18.01 11.02 -0.21
C PRO A 38 -18.44 9.60 -0.63
N ASP A 39 -19.67 9.47 -1.14
CA ASP A 39 -20.16 8.18 -1.64
C ASP A 39 -19.37 7.72 -2.86
N GLY A 40 -18.98 6.45 -2.87
CA GLY A 40 -18.10 5.86 -3.88
C GLY A 40 -16.63 6.27 -3.78
N TYR A 41 -16.20 6.89 -2.68
CA TYR A 41 -14.79 7.23 -2.47
C TYR A 41 -13.91 5.98 -2.38
N HIS A 42 -12.70 6.08 -2.91
CA HIS A 42 -11.68 5.02 -2.87
C HIS A 42 -10.42 5.51 -2.17
N GLY A 43 -9.74 4.61 -1.47
CA GLY A 43 -8.44 4.90 -0.85
C GLY A 43 -8.51 5.58 0.51
N PHE A 44 -9.57 5.35 1.29
CA PHE A 44 -9.61 5.79 2.69
C PHE A 44 -8.47 5.13 3.48
N ARG A 45 -7.63 5.95 4.12
CA ARG A 45 -6.37 5.49 4.73
C ARG A 45 -6.55 5.15 6.21
N ARG A 46 -5.66 4.28 6.72
CA ARG A 46 -5.52 4.01 8.16
C ARG A 46 -5.27 5.32 8.91
N GLY A 47 -6.06 5.56 9.95
CA GLY A 47 -5.98 6.78 10.77
C GLY A 47 -6.71 7.99 10.20
N GLU A 48 -7.31 7.91 9.01
CA GLU A 48 -8.24 8.94 8.56
C GLU A 48 -9.53 8.93 9.39
N ALA A 49 -10.16 10.09 9.47
CA ALA A 49 -11.44 10.26 10.14
C ALA A 49 -12.55 10.51 9.12
N VAL A 50 -13.72 9.90 9.34
CA VAL A 50 -14.95 10.37 8.71
C VAL A 50 -15.24 11.77 9.27
N ALA A 51 -15.41 12.75 8.41
CA ALA A 51 -15.63 14.14 8.80
C ALA A 51 -16.96 14.65 8.26
N ILE A 52 -17.78 15.28 9.11
CA ILE A 52 -19.09 15.83 8.74
C ILE A 52 -19.17 17.26 9.26
N ALA A 53 -19.46 18.22 8.38
CA ALA A 53 -19.64 19.61 8.73
C ALA A 53 -21.12 20.00 8.67
N PHE A 54 -21.56 20.77 9.65
CA PHE A 54 -22.95 21.19 9.84
C PHE A 54 -23.11 22.70 9.72
N SER A 55 -24.32 23.15 9.38
CA SER A 55 -24.68 24.59 9.27
C SER A 55 -24.64 25.33 10.62
N GLU A 56 -24.85 24.63 11.72
CA GLU A 56 -24.93 25.17 13.07
C GLU A 56 -24.34 24.19 14.11
N PRO A 57 -24.03 24.64 15.34
CA PRO A 57 -23.51 23.76 16.38
C PRO A 57 -24.47 22.63 16.74
N MET A 58 -23.94 21.41 16.80
CA MET A 58 -24.71 20.20 17.12
C MET A 58 -24.66 19.85 18.61
N ASP A 59 -25.67 19.12 19.09
CA ASP A 59 -25.59 18.37 20.33
C ASP A 59 -24.68 17.15 20.11
N ALA A 60 -23.55 17.13 20.80
CA ALA A 60 -22.52 16.12 20.61
C ALA A 60 -23.04 14.71 20.92
N ALA A 61 -23.63 14.51 22.09
CA ALA A 61 -24.08 13.20 22.54
C ALA A 61 -25.18 12.62 21.64
N ALA A 62 -26.15 13.44 21.24
CA ALA A 62 -27.22 13.02 20.35
C ALA A 62 -26.70 12.68 18.94
N THR A 63 -25.74 13.46 18.43
CA THR A 63 -25.16 13.23 17.10
C THR A 63 -24.26 12.00 17.07
N GLU A 64 -23.44 11.80 18.10
CA GLU A 64 -22.59 10.61 18.26
C GLU A 64 -23.44 9.34 18.35
N ALA A 65 -24.54 9.36 19.11
CA ALA A 65 -25.47 8.24 19.21
C ALA A 65 -26.22 7.95 17.88
N ALA A 66 -26.31 8.94 16.99
CA ALA A 66 -26.94 8.84 15.69
C ALA A 66 -25.98 8.42 14.56
N PHE A 67 -24.67 8.35 14.84
CA PHE A 67 -23.62 7.97 13.90
C PHE A 67 -23.29 6.47 14.01
N GLN A 68 -23.06 5.83 12.87
CA GLN A 68 -22.52 4.47 12.80
C GLN A 68 -21.49 4.39 11.68
N LEU A 69 -20.37 3.71 11.95
CA LEU A 69 -19.47 3.20 10.92
C LEU A 69 -19.59 1.68 10.91
N LEU A 70 -19.73 1.10 9.73
CA LEU A 70 -19.90 -0.33 9.51
C LEU A 70 -18.77 -0.85 8.64
N ASP A 71 -18.29 -2.04 8.97
CA ASP A 71 -17.31 -2.77 8.18
C ASP A 71 -17.96 -3.45 6.95
N PRO A 72 -17.17 -4.09 6.08
CA PRO A 72 -17.67 -4.79 4.90
C PRO A 72 -18.63 -5.95 5.16
N HIS A 73 -18.67 -6.45 6.39
CA HIS A 73 -19.58 -7.51 6.84
C HIS A 73 -20.82 -6.95 7.56
N GLY A 74 -20.94 -5.63 7.63
CA GLY A 74 -22.04 -4.92 8.29
C GLY A 74 -21.90 -4.85 9.82
N ALA A 75 -20.74 -5.19 10.39
CA ALA A 75 -20.48 -5.07 11.81
C ALA A 75 -20.08 -3.64 12.18
N PRO A 76 -20.51 -3.11 13.34
CA PRO A 76 -20.10 -1.79 13.79
C PRO A 76 -18.59 -1.68 14.05
N VAL A 77 -17.97 -0.63 13.52
CA VAL A 77 -16.59 -0.24 13.79
C VAL A 77 -16.60 0.81 14.90
N ALA A 78 -15.83 0.57 15.97
CA ALA A 78 -15.68 1.53 17.04
C ALA A 78 -14.93 2.78 16.56
N VAL A 79 -15.39 3.95 16.99
CA VAL A 79 -14.81 5.25 16.62
C VAL A 79 -14.61 6.13 17.85
N THR A 80 -13.58 6.98 17.81
CA THR A 80 -13.42 8.10 18.73
C THR A 80 -13.91 9.37 18.04
N PHE A 81 -14.73 10.14 18.74
CA PHE A 81 -15.27 11.39 18.23
C PHE A 81 -14.44 12.59 18.69
N THR A 82 -14.20 13.52 17.78
CA THR A 82 -13.72 14.87 18.10
C THR A 82 -14.60 15.91 17.45
N TRP A 83 -14.80 17.02 18.16
CA TRP A 83 -15.63 18.14 17.71
C TRP A 83 -14.77 19.37 17.46
N GLU A 84 -14.91 19.94 16.28
CA GLU A 84 -14.18 21.11 15.80
C GLU A 84 -15.15 22.26 15.48
N ASP A 85 -14.61 23.43 15.14
CA ASP A 85 -15.36 24.59 14.63
C ASP A 85 -16.52 25.06 15.53
N GLY A 86 -16.36 24.90 16.85
CA GLY A 86 -17.37 25.25 17.85
C GLY A 86 -18.55 24.28 17.88
N GLY A 87 -18.32 23.00 17.60
CA GLY A 87 -19.37 21.96 17.56
C GLY A 87 -20.06 21.83 16.20
N ARG A 88 -19.48 22.43 15.15
CA ARG A 88 -20.02 22.39 13.78
C ARG A 88 -19.35 21.35 12.90
N ARG A 89 -18.31 20.69 13.38
CA ARG A 89 -17.65 19.62 12.63
C ARG A 89 -17.42 18.44 13.56
N LEU A 90 -17.98 17.30 13.17
CA LEU A 90 -17.72 16.00 13.77
C LEU A 90 -16.58 15.33 13.00
N ARG A 91 -15.63 14.75 13.73
CA ARG A 91 -14.68 13.76 13.21
C ARG A 91 -14.87 12.45 13.96
N ALA A 92 -15.10 11.37 13.23
CA ALA A 92 -15.18 10.02 13.74
C ALA A 92 -13.98 9.22 13.24
N THR A 93 -13.02 8.95 14.12
CA THR A 93 -11.80 8.22 13.79
C THR A 93 -11.93 6.77 14.25
N PRO A 94 -11.80 5.77 13.37
CA PRO A 94 -11.76 4.36 13.78
C PRO A 94 -10.74 4.15 14.90
N THR A 95 -11.14 3.46 15.98
CA THR A 95 -10.22 3.19 17.11
C THR A 95 -9.16 2.17 16.71
N ASP A 96 -9.59 1.17 15.95
CA ASP A 96 -8.70 0.21 15.30
C ASP A 96 -8.48 0.63 13.85
N PRO A 97 -7.26 0.48 13.30
CA PRO A 97 -7.00 0.78 11.90
C PRO A 97 -7.94 0.00 10.98
N VAL A 98 -8.53 0.70 10.01
CA VAL A 98 -9.32 0.03 8.96
C VAL A 98 -8.46 -0.96 8.19
N ALA A 99 -9.07 -2.06 7.77
CA ALA A 99 -8.41 -3.02 6.91
C ALA A 99 -8.26 -2.44 5.51
N TYR A 100 -7.14 -2.78 4.86
CA TYR A 100 -6.96 -2.59 3.42
C TYR A 100 -7.26 -3.91 2.72
N SER A 101 -7.72 -3.86 1.48
CA SER A 101 -7.93 -5.09 0.72
C SER A 101 -6.57 -5.76 0.43
N PRO A 102 -6.44 -7.09 0.62
CA PRO A 102 -5.20 -7.81 0.34
C PRO A 102 -4.97 -8.04 -1.16
N ASP A 103 -5.94 -7.72 -2.01
CA ASP A 103 -5.93 -7.95 -3.46
C ASP A 103 -6.53 -6.74 -4.22
N ASP A 104 -6.81 -6.92 -5.50
CA ASP A 104 -7.34 -5.87 -6.38
C ASP A 104 -8.84 -5.58 -6.18
N GLN A 105 -9.51 -6.24 -5.24
CA GLN A 105 -10.93 -6.00 -4.95
C GLN A 105 -11.12 -4.83 -3.99
N TYR A 106 -12.28 -4.18 -4.08
CA TYR A 106 -12.65 -3.10 -3.15
C TYR A 106 -13.20 -3.65 -1.84
N LEU A 107 -12.65 -3.18 -0.73
CA LEU A 107 -13.16 -3.46 0.62
C LEU A 107 -14.06 -2.31 1.08
N ASN A 108 -15.38 -2.49 0.95
CA ASN A 108 -16.37 -1.42 1.15
C ASN A 108 -16.76 -1.27 2.63
N TYR A 109 -16.54 -0.09 3.17
CA TYR A 109 -17.08 0.37 4.44
C TYR A 109 -18.30 1.27 4.20
N ARG A 110 -19.12 1.45 5.24
CA ARG A 110 -20.31 2.30 5.16
C ARG A 110 -20.45 3.12 6.43
N TYR A 111 -20.72 4.41 6.33
CA TYR A 111 -21.12 5.21 7.48
C TYR A 111 -22.52 5.79 7.31
N LEU A 112 -23.22 5.91 8.44
CA LEU A 112 -24.56 6.44 8.52
C LEU A 112 -24.59 7.57 9.54
N LEU A 113 -25.38 8.59 9.24
CA LEU A 113 -25.79 9.59 10.21
C LEU A 113 -27.31 9.73 10.14
N SER A 114 -28.03 9.25 11.14
CA SER A 114 -29.50 9.30 11.12
C SER A 114 -30.05 10.69 11.47
N THR A 115 -31.35 10.91 11.21
CA THR A 115 -32.09 12.10 11.66
C THR A 115 -32.27 12.18 13.18
N GLY A 116 -31.73 11.22 13.94
CA GLY A 116 -31.60 11.30 15.39
C GLY A 116 -30.58 12.35 15.86
N ALA A 117 -29.66 12.78 14.98
CA ALA A 117 -28.74 13.89 15.24
C ALA A 117 -29.49 15.21 15.40
N ARG A 118 -29.05 16.06 16.34
CA ARG A 118 -29.75 17.29 16.70
C ARG A 118 -28.81 18.47 16.86
N SER A 119 -29.32 19.67 16.57
CA SER A 119 -28.64 20.90 16.97
C SER A 119 -28.65 21.06 18.50
N GLN A 120 -27.85 21.98 19.03
CA GLN A 120 -27.85 22.30 20.47
C GLN A 120 -29.22 22.79 20.99
N GLN A 121 -30.06 23.30 20.09
CA GLN A 121 -31.43 23.72 20.38
C GLN A 121 -32.43 22.56 20.32
N GLY A 122 -31.97 21.34 20.04
CA GLY A 122 -32.77 20.11 20.01
C GLY A 122 -33.50 19.85 18.68
N VAL A 123 -33.26 20.67 17.65
CA VAL A 123 -33.87 20.48 16.32
C VAL A 123 -33.17 19.35 15.58
N ALA A 124 -33.94 18.39 15.06
CA ALA A 124 -33.40 17.23 14.35
C ALA A 124 -32.83 17.60 12.98
N LEU A 125 -31.80 16.86 12.56
CA LEU A 125 -31.22 16.92 11.22
C LEU A 125 -32.29 16.65 10.16
N GLU A 126 -32.31 17.47 9.12
CA GLU A 126 -33.34 17.43 8.06
C GLU A 126 -33.31 16.11 7.27
N ALA A 127 -32.11 15.65 6.91
CA ALA A 127 -31.88 14.39 6.20
C ALA A 127 -30.61 13.71 6.72
N GLY A 128 -30.66 12.39 6.85
CA GLY A 128 -29.51 11.59 7.25
C GLY A 128 -28.50 11.38 6.11
N LEU A 129 -27.36 10.81 6.47
CA LEU A 129 -26.35 10.30 5.53
C LEU A 129 -26.37 8.78 5.53
N ASP A 130 -26.08 8.23 4.35
CA ASP A 130 -25.88 6.81 4.11
C ASP A 130 -24.85 6.70 2.97
N VAL A 131 -23.60 6.42 3.34
CA VAL A 131 -22.45 6.62 2.45
C VAL A 131 -21.59 5.37 2.45
N THR A 132 -21.30 4.85 1.27
CA THR A 132 -20.37 3.74 1.06
C THR A 132 -19.07 4.23 0.48
N PHE A 133 -17.95 3.73 0.97
CA PHE A 133 -16.60 4.05 0.49
C PHE A 133 -15.71 2.82 0.61
N SER A 134 -14.56 2.80 -0.07
CA SER A 134 -13.55 1.76 0.11
C SER A 134 -12.25 2.30 0.68
N THR A 135 -11.53 1.43 1.37
CA THR A 135 -10.17 1.69 1.82
C THR A 135 -9.18 1.46 0.68
N LEU A 136 -7.87 1.65 0.93
CA LEU A 136 -6.85 1.22 -0.03
C LEU A 136 -6.92 -0.30 -0.24
N ARG A 137 -6.48 -0.73 -1.42
CA ARG A 137 -6.35 -2.12 -1.84
C ARG A 137 -4.91 -2.42 -2.25
N THR A 138 -4.55 -3.69 -2.36
CA THR A 138 -3.18 -4.09 -2.71
C THR A 138 -3.13 -4.50 -4.16
N LEU A 139 -2.39 -3.76 -4.97
CA LEU A 139 -2.11 -4.12 -6.36
C LEU A 139 -0.73 -4.72 -6.47
N THR A 140 -0.59 -5.70 -7.35
CA THR A 140 0.68 -6.39 -7.57
C THR A 140 1.26 -6.03 -8.93
N VAL A 141 2.56 -5.78 -8.96
CA VAL A 141 3.36 -5.71 -10.17
C VAL A 141 4.50 -6.73 -10.08
N VAL A 142 4.73 -7.46 -11.16
CA VAL A 142 5.83 -8.43 -11.27
C VAL A 142 6.86 -7.89 -12.25
N ARG A 143 8.14 -8.07 -11.90
CA ARG A 143 9.30 -7.81 -12.74
C ARG A 143 10.12 -9.08 -12.84
N ASP A 144 10.30 -9.59 -14.04
CA ASP A 144 11.36 -10.55 -14.28
C ASP A 144 12.70 -9.80 -14.23
N SER A 145 13.74 -10.52 -13.86
CA SER A 145 15.13 -10.04 -13.92
C SER A 145 15.55 -9.68 -15.34
N VAL A 146 16.49 -8.74 -15.46
CA VAL A 146 17.04 -8.29 -16.72
C VAL A 146 18.17 -9.23 -17.11
N ALA A 147 17.81 -10.23 -17.92
CA ALA A 147 18.70 -11.24 -18.50
C ALA A 147 20.16 -10.80 -18.77
N ALA A 148 20.36 -9.68 -19.48
CA ALA A 148 21.69 -9.19 -19.85
C ALA A 148 22.55 -8.68 -18.67
N LEU A 149 21.95 -8.50 -17.51
CA LEU A 149 22.58 -8.02 -16.27
C LEU A 149 22.65 -9.13 -15.20
N ASP A 150 22.05 -10.28 -15.48
CA ASP A 150 22.14 -11.44 -14.61
C ASP A 150 23.41 -12.23 -14.91
N GLY A 151 23.91 -12.95 -13.91
CA GLY A 151 25.02 -13.86 -14.13
C GLY A 151 25.78 -14.17 -12.85
N ALA A 152 27.01 -14.64 -13.01
CA ALA A 152 27.88 -14.91 -11.89
C ALA A 152 29.27 -14.31 -12.09
N VAL A 153 29.92 -13.95 -11.00
CA VAL A 153 31.31 -13.47 -11.00
C VAL A 153 32.10 -14.32 -10.02
N SER A 154 33.28 -14.75 -10.42
CA SER A 154 34.20 -15.50 -9.56
C SER A 154 35.22 -14.60 -8.87
N ALA A 155 35.80 -15.08 -7.77
CA ALA A 155 36.91 -14.43 -7.06
C ALA A 155 38.16 -14.25 -7.93
N ARG A 156 38.26 -14.94 -9.07
CA ARG A 156 39.34 -14.78 -10.07
C ARG A 156 39.01 -13.77 -11.18
N GLY A 157 37.85 -13.11 -11.11
CA GLY A 157 37.42 -12.10 -12.07
C GLY A 157 36.85 -12.67 -13.37
N PHE A 158 36.53 -13.96 -13.42
CA PHE A 158 35.72 -14.49 -14.52
C PHE A 158 34.26 -14.07 -14.33
N VAL A 159 33.67 -13.54 -15.39
CA VAL A 159 32.27 -13.12 -15.48
C VAL A 159 31.54 -14.11 -16.36
N TYR A 160 30.38 -14.58 -15.89
CA TYR A 160 29.55 -15.60 -16.52
C TYR A 160 28.17 -15.01 -16.83
N ASN A 161 28.09 -14.21 -17.90
CA ASN A 161 26.88 -13.50 -18.36
C ASN A 161 26.77 -13.39 -19.89
N ASP A 162 27.50 -14.20 -20.67
CA ASP A 162 27.53 -14.07 -22.14
C ASP A 162 26.31 -14.74 -22.81
N PRO A 163 25.40 -13.98 -23.47
CA PRO A 163 24.28 -14.54 -24.24
C PRO A 163 24.68 -15.47 -25.38
N ASN A 164 25.92 -15.37 -25.85
CA ASN A 164 26.42 -16.17 -26.96
C ASN A 164 27.06 -17.48 -26.50
N ASP A 165 27.18 -17.72 -25.19
CA ASP A 165 27.59 -19.01 -24.62
C ASP A 165 26.40 -19.74 -23.95
N PRO A 166 25.59 -20.48 -24.73
CA PRO A 166 24.38 -21.13 -24.24
C PRO A 166 24.64 -22.23 -23.19
N SER A 167 25.89 -22.60 -22.93
CA SER A 167 26.24 -23.64 -21.93
C SER A 167 26.30 -23.11 -20.50
N LEU A 168 26.42 -21.80 -20.30
CA LEU A 168 26.59 -21.15 -18.99
C LEU A 168 25.52 -20.10 -18.69
N TYR A 169 24.61 -19.87 -19.63
CA TYR A 169 23.72 -18.72 -19.64
C TYR A 169 22.39 -18.83 -18.86
N PRO A 170 21.74 -20.02 -18.71
CA PRO A 170 20.42 -20.09 -18.06
C PRO A 170 20.48 -20.16 -16.53
N THR A 171 21.68 -20.23 -15.94
CA THR A 171 21.89 -20.32 -14.48
C THR A 171 23.09 -19.52 -14.02
N ALA A 172 22.97 -18.87 -12.87
CA ALA A 172 24.06 -18.15 -12.22
C ALA A 172 24.57 -18.92 -10.99
N ARG A 173 25.79 -19.45 -11.06
CA ARG A 173 26.39 -20.23 -9.96
C ARG A 173 26.62 -19.35 -8.71
N THR A 174 26.34 -19.89 -7.53
CA THR A 174 26.73 -19.30 -6.23
C THR A 174 27.29 -20.37 -5.30
N GLY A 175 28.45 -20.12 -4.70
CA GLY A 175 29.18 -21.09 -3.89
C GLY A 175 30.66 -21.08 -4.25
N ASP A 176 31.28 -22.24 -4.38
CA ASP A 176 32.63 -22.36 -4.91
C ASP A 176 32.72 -23.31 -6.11
N THR A 177 33.94 -23.68 -6.49
CA THR A 177 34.24 -24.60 -7.57
C THR A 177 35.19 -25.66 -7.04
N ALA A 178 35.37 -26.77 -7.75
CA ALA A 178 36.37 -27.80 -7.39
C ALA A 178 37.84 -27.31 -7.36
N ALA A 179 38.10 -26.04 -7.66
CA ALA A 179 39.39 -25.39 -7.49
C ALA A 179 39.40 -24.38 -6.33
N ASP A 180 38.41 -24.48 -5.42
CA ASP A 180 38.21 -23.66 -4.22
C ASP A 180 38.14 -22.14 -4.55
N ILE A 181 37.42 -21.82 -5.64
CA ILE A 181 37.20 -20.44 -6.09
C ILE A 181 35.78 -20.04 -5.78
N GLY A 182 35.59 -19.01 -4.96
CA GLY A 182 34.28 -18.45 -4.70
C GLY A 182 33.61 -17.86 -5.94
N VAL A 183 32.30 -18.01 -6.03
CA VAL A 183 31.44 -17.50 -7.09
C VAL A 183 30.18 -16.90 -6.48
N ARG A 184 29.80 -15.71 -6.94
CA ARG A 184 28.60 -14.98 -6.49
C ARG A 184 27.69 -14.74 -7.67
N SER A 185 26.38 -14.92 -7.49
CA SER A 185 25.40 -14.58 -8.52
C SER A 185 24.86 -13.17 -8.34
N PHE A 186 24.46 -12.57 -9.45
CA PHE A 186 23.96 -11.21 -9.54
C PHE A 186 22.69 -11.18 -10.39
N PHE A 187 21.73 -10.36 -9.97
CA PHE A 187 20.47 -10.15 -10.64
C PHE A 187 20.08 -8.67 -10.62
N ALA A 188 19.43 -8.18 -11.67
CA ALA A 188 18.91 -6.82 -11.72
C ALA A 188 17.43 -6.79 -12.12
N PHE A 189 16.63 -5.97 -11.45
CA PHE A 189 15.20 -5.81 -11.74
C PHE A 189 14.88 -4.35 -12.07
N ASP A 190 14.32 -4.09 -13.25
CA ASP A 190 14.01 -2.72 -13.69
C ASP A 190 12.82 -2.13 -12.90
N LEU A 191 13.09 -1.04 -12.18
CA LEU A 191 12.11 -0.30 -11.39
C LEU A 191 11.48 0.86 -12.17
N ASN A 192 11.90 1.12 -13.41
CA ASN A 192 11.30 2.18 -14.22
C ASN A 192 9.82 1.94 -14.46
N GLY A 193 9.08 3.05 -14.55
CA GLY A 193 7.64 3.03 -14.83
C GLY A 193 6.78 2.59 -13.64
N LEU A 194 7.36 2.31 -12.47
CA LEU A 194 6.60 2.25 -11.22
C LEU A 194 6.17 3.67 -10.85
N THR A 195 4.85 3.87 -10.67
CA THR A 195 4.24 5.20 -10.47
C THR A 195 3.64 5.41 -9.08
N PHE A 196 3.81 4.45 -8.17
CA PHE A 196 3.34 4.56 -6.78
C PHE A 196 4.44 5.12 -5.88
N ASP A 197 4.04 5.73 -4.77
CA ASP A 197 4.97 6.26 -3.78
C ASP A 197 5.71 5.12 -3.07
N PRO A 198 7.02 5.23 -2.75
CA PRO A 198 7.74 4.21 -1.99
C PRO A 198 7.07 3.85 -0.66
N SER A 199 6.43 4.82 0.00
CA SER A 199 5.71 4.58 1.26
C SER A 199 4.45 3.73 1.10
N ASP A 200 3.93 3.59 -0.12
CA ASP A 200 2.78 2.74 -0.44
C ASP A 200 3.20 1.29 -0.77
N VAL A 201 4.50 0.93 -0.80
CA VAL A 201 4.95 -0.47 -0.93
C VAL A 201 4.47 -1.27 0.30
N ALA A 202 3.54 -2.19 0.07
CA ALA A 202 2.96 -3.08 1.07
C ALA A 202 3.87 -4.27 1.35
N PHE A 203 4.42 -4.87 0.29
CA PHE A 203 5.38 -5.96 0.36
C PHE A 203 6.22 -6.01 -0.93
N ALA A 204 7.37 -6.69 -0.86
CA ALA A 204 8.09 -7.12 -2.05
C ALA A 204 8.82 -8.43 -1.77
N HIS A 205 8.79 -9.34 -2.74
CA HIS A 205 9.43 -10.65 -2.65
C HIS A 205 10.26 -10.95 -3.89
N LEU A 206 11.46 -11.48 -3.68
CA LEU A 206 12.24 -12.13 -4.73
C LEU A 206 11.90 -13.61 -4.76
N SER A 207 11.38 -14.08 -5.88
CA SER A 207 11.24 -15.50 -6.18
C SER A 207 12.42 -15.95 -7.02
N LEU A 208 13.27 -16.79 -6.45
CA LEU A 208 14.46 -17.32 -7.11
C LEU A 208 14.31 -18.82 -7.22
N TYR A 209 14.54 -19.40 -8.41
CA TYR A 209 14.42 -20.84 -8.64
C TYR A 209 15.79 -21.50 -8.75
N ASN A 210 16.06 -22.54 -7.95
CA ASN A 210 17.32 -23.29 -8.04
C ASN A 210 17.20 -24.44 -9.03
N ASN A 211 17.97 -24.36 -10.12
CA ASN A 211 18.01 -25.40 -11.13
C ASN A 211 18.80 -26.62 -10.67
N ALA A 212 19.87 -26.44 -9.90
CA ALA A 212 20.73 -27.53 -9.47
C ALA A 212 21.57 -27.19 -8.24
N VAL A 213 21.78 -28.20 -7.39
CA VAL A 213 22.80 -28.20 -6.34
C VAL A 213 23.94 -29.14 -6.75
N TYR A 214 25.18 -28.67 -6.62
CA TYR A 214 26.39 -29.49 -6.68
C TYR A 214 27.04 -29.51 -5.31
N GLY A 215 27.57 -30.67 -4.91
CA GLY A 215 28.20 -30.84 -3.60
C GLY A 215 27.23 -30.69 -2.42
N ALA A 216 27.74 -30.18 -1.30
CA ALA A 216 27.03 -29.98 -0.05
C ALA A 216 27.20 -28.54 0.49
N PRO A 217 26.75 -27.50 -0.25
CA PRO A 217 27.10 -26.10 0.06
C PRO A 217 26.52 -25.58 1.38
N PHE A 218 25.46 -26.17 1.89
CA PHE A 218 24.79 -25.69 3.10
C PHE A 218 25.32 -26.39 4.36
N GLY A 219 25.55 -25.58 5.41
CA GLY A 219 25.81 -26.05 6.76
C GLY A 219 27.15 -25.58 7.33
N PRO A 220 27.35 -25.75 8.66
CA PRO A 220 28.47 -25.14 9.38
C PRO A 220 29.84 -25.75 9.07
N ALA A 221 29.88 -26.93 8.44
CA ALA A 221 31.11 -27.57 8.00
C ALA A 221 31.41 -27.33 6.50
N ALA A 222 30.50 -26.67 5.79
CA ALA A 222 30.58 -26.32 4.37
C ALA A 222 30.56 -24.79 4.24
N LEU A 223 29.93 -24.24 3.20
CA LEU A 223 29.92 -22.81 2.93
C LEU A 223 29.04 -21.97 3.88
N GLY A 224 28.24 -22.61 4.73
CA GLY A 224 27.33 -21.95 5.66
C GLY A 224 25.94 -21.70 5.08
N ASN A 225 25.32 -20.58 5.46
CA ASN A 225 24.06 -20.13 4.87
C ASN A 225 24.30 -19.29 3.61
N LEU A 226 23.32 -19.30 2.70
CA LEU A 226 23.30 -18.38 1.57
C LEU A 226 22.71 -17.04 2.02
N ILE A 227 23.38 -15.94 1.69
CA ILE A 227 23.03 -14.58 2.06
C ILE A 227 22.63 -13.80 0.79
N PRO A 228 21.34 -13.46 0.62
CA PRO A 228 20.90 -12.48 -0.36
C PRO A 228 21.24 -11.06 0.13
N GLU A 229 21.78 -10.24 -0.76
CA GLU A 229 22.20 -8.87 -0.45
C GLU A 229 21.73 -7.88 -1.53
N ARG A 230 21.31 -6.68 -1.11
CA ARG A 230 21.23 -5.52 -2.01
C ARG A 230 22.63 -4.97 -2.17
N VAL A 231 23.04 -4.76 -3.42
CA VAL A 231 24.34 -4.20 -3.81
C VAL A 231 24.13 -3.11 -4.85
N GLU A 232 25.18 -2.35 -5.14
CA GLU A 232 25.22 -1.42 -6.27
C GLU A 232 26.43 -1.80 -7.11
N TYR A 233 26.20 -2.62 -8.15
CA TYR A 233 27.23 -3.20 -9.02
C TYR A 233 27.14 -2.69 -10.47
N LEU A 234 26.01 -2.12 -10.88
CA LEU A 234 25.83 -1.53 -12.21
C LEU A 234 26.30 -0.07 -12.28
N ASP A 235 27.41 0.27 -11.64
CA ASP A 235 27.97 1.62 -11.64
C ASP A 235 28.51 2.02 -13.02
N ASP A 236 28.95 1.04 -13.82
CA ASP A 236 29.37 1.20 -15.21
C ASP A 236 28.33 0.76 -16.26
N GLY A 237 27.19 0.22 -15.78
CA GLY A 237 26.07 -0.25 -16.61
C GLY A 237 26.19 -1.68 -17.13
N SER A 238 27.16 -2.46 -16.67
CA SER A 238 27.36 -3.87 -17.00
C SER A 238 27.75 -4.70 -15.77
N LEU A 239 27.64 -6.03 -15.87
CA LEU A 239 28.22 -6.94 -14.90
C LEU A 239 29.69 -7.20 -15.27
N ASP A 240 30.60 -6.96 -14.35
CA ASP A 240 32.04 -7.06 -14.55
C ASP A 240 32.79 -7.83 -13.43
N ALA A 241 34.12 -7.86 -13.50
CA ALA A 241 34.95 -8.57 -12.54
C ALA A 241 35.04 -7.89 -11.16
N GLY A 242 34.94 -6.56 -11.11
CA GLY A 242 34.98 -5.75 -9.89
C GLY A 242 33.76 -5.97 -9.01
N ASP A 243 32.61 -6.28 -9.60
CA ASP A 243 31.34 -6.52 -8.91
C ASP A 243 31.38 -7.64 -7.87
N TYR A 244 32.30 -8.59 -8.03
CA TYR A 244 32.57 -9.61 -7.03
C TYR A 244 32.73 -9.00 -5.63
N ALA A 245 33.43 -7.86 -5.55
CA ALA A 245 33.77 -7.17 -4.31
C ALA A 245 32.80 -6.03 -3.95
N ALA A 246 31.69 -5.83 -4.68
CA ALA A 246 30.73 -4.75 -4.41
C ALA A 246 30.28 -4.73 -2.94
N GLU A 247 30.19 -3.53 -2.35
CA GLU A 247 29.75 -3.40 -0.97
C GLU A 247 28.26 -3.71 -0.85
N ALA A 248 27.89 -4.48 0.18
CA ALA A 248 26.49 -4.77 0.46
C ALA A 248 25.85 -3.54 1.13
N ALA A 249 24.80 -3.01 0.50
CA ALA A 249 23.99 -1.95 1.06
C ALA A 249 23.03 -2.47 2.15
N ALA A 250 22.54 -3.70 1.99
CA ALA A 250 21.68 -4.39 2.95
C ALA A 250 21.73 -5.91 2.74
N GLY A 251 21.41 -6.70 3.77
CA GLY A 251 21.25 -8.16 3.71
C GLY A 251 19.84 -8.58 4.10
N ALA A 252 19.36 -9.68 3.51
CA ALA A 252 18.07 -10.29 3.84
C ALA A 252 18.27 -11.48 4.80
N ASP A 253 17.17 -12.11 5.20
CA ASP A 253 17.22 -13.34 5.98
C ASP A 253 18.02 -14.44 5.24
N PRO A 254 18.94 -15.15 5.92
CA PRO A 254 19.71 -16.21 5.30
C PRO A 254 18.84 -17.37 4.81
N VAL A 255 19.17 -17.90 3.63
CA VAL A 255 18.62 -19.14 3.11
C VAL A 255 19.48 -20.30 3.66
N VAL A 256 18.87 -21.15 4.49
CA VAL A 256 19.57 -22.24 5.20
C VAL A 256 19.62 -23.55 4.42
N ALA A 257 18.78 -23.67 3.39
CA ALA A 257 18.74 -24.79 2.46
C ALA A 257 17.99 -24.37 1.19
N TRP A 258 18.41 -24.88 0.04
CA TRP A 258 17.73 -24.62 -1.24
C TRP A 258 17.86 -25.82 -2.18
N PRO A 259 16.94 -26.78 -2.10
CA PRO A 259 17.01 -27.99 -2.91
C PRO A 259 16.95 -27.72 -4.41
N THR A 260 17.53 -28.65 -5.18
CA THR A 260 17.33 -28.70 -6.64
C THR A 260 15.85 -28.75 -6.94
N GLY A 261 15.40 -27.87 -7.82
CA GLY A 261 14.04 -27.91 -8.32
C GLY A 261 13.04 -27.06 -7.54
N GLU A 262 13.51 -26.30 -6.54
CA GLU A 262 12.67 -25.50 -5.65
C GLU A 262 12.95 -23.99 -5.80
N ALA A 263 11.93 -23.19 -5.49
CA ALA A 263 12.07 -21.74 -5.38
C ALA A 263 12.18 -21.31 -3.92
N VAL A 264 12.92 -20.24 -3.68
CA VAL A 264 12.92 -19.52 -2.40
C VAL A 264 12.30 -18.14 -2.60
N GLU A 265 11.55 -17.71 -1.58
CA GLU A 265 10.97 -16.37 -1.52
C GLU A 265 11.74 -15.56 -0.48
N VAL A 266 12.33 -14.44 -0.90
CA VAL A 266 13.09 -13.54 -0.04
C VAL A 266 12.34 -12.22 0.10
N ALA A 267 12.00 -11.81 1.32
CA ALA A 267 11.39 -10.51 1.57
C ALA A 267 12.40 -9.37 1.36
N VAL A 268 12.02 -8.40 0.53
CA VAL A 268 12.90 -7.29 0.09
C VAL A 268 12.16 -5.95 0.01
N ASP A 269 11.07 -5.79 0.75
CA ASP A 269 10.23 -4.58 0.70
C ASP A 269 11.03 -3.32 1.02
N ASP A 270 11.87 -3.34 2.06
CA ASP A 270 12.74 -2.21 2.40
C ASP A 270 13.76 -1.88 1.30
N TRP A 271 14.22 -2.88 0.54
CA TRP A 271 15.15 -2.65 -0.57
C TRP A 271 14.47 -1.93 -1.72
N VAL A 272 13.24 -2.33 -2.06
CA VAL A 272 12.43 -1.65 -3.08
C VAL A 272 12.12 -0.23 -2.66
N ARG A 273 11.68 -0.01 -1.40
CA ARG A 273 11.41 1.34 -0.87
C ARG A 273 12.66 2.23 -0.95
N SER A 274 13.81 1.71 -0.51
CA SER A 274 15.07 2.45 -0.54
C SER A 274 15.51 2.78 -1.97
N ALA A 275 15.48 1.80 -2.88
CA ALA A 275 15.87 1.99 -4.27
C ALA A 275 14.98 3.00 -5.00
N MET A 276 13.65 2.88 -4.85
CA MET A 276 12.71 3.85 -5.41
C MET A 276 12.90 5.26 -4.83
N SER A 277 13.16 5.37 -3.51
CA SER A 277 13.40 6.66 -2.85
C SER A 277 14.69 7.33 -3.33
N ALA A 278 15.72 6.54 -3.65
CA ALA A 278 16.97 7.01 -4.24
C ALA A 278 16.83 7.38 -5.73
N GLY A 279 15.74 6.95 -6.38
CA GLY A 279 15.56 7.10 -7.82
C GLY A 279 16.38 6.11 -8.63
N ASP A 280 16.74 4.96 -8.03
CA ASP A 280 17.51 3.92 -8.69
C ASP A 280 16.71 3.32 -9.84
N ARG A 281 17.41 3.07 -10.94
CA ARG A 281 16.83 2.37 -12.10
C ARG A 281 16.56 0.90 -11.80
N TYR A 282 17.43 0.26 -11.04
CA TYR A 282 17.41 -1.18 -10.83
C TYR A 282 17.43 -1.51 -9.33
N LEU A 283 16.65 -2.51 -8.93
CA LEU A 283 16.97 -3.27 -7.74
C LEU A 283 18.05 -4.27 -8.10
N GLN A 284 19.19 -4.19 -7.43
CA GLN A 284 20.40 -4.96 -7.73
C GLN A 284 20.69 -5.91 -6.57
N VAL A 285 20.75 -7.21 -6.89
CA VAL A 285 20.81 -8.28 -5.90
C VAL A 285 22.05 -9.13 -6.14
N ARG A 286 22.73 -9.50 -5.06
CA ARG A 286 23.80 -10.50 -5.05
C ARG A 286 23.43 -11.66 -4.15
N LEU A 287 23.76 -12.89 -4.56
CA LEU A 287 23.78 -14.04 -3.65
C LEU A 287 25.23 -14.46 -3.41
N ARG A 288 25.55 -14.76 -2.16
CA ARG A 288 26.83 -15.35 -1.75
C ARG A 288 26.60 -16.29 -0.57
N PHE A 289 27.55 -17.18 -0.31
CA PHE A 289 27.57 -17.91 0.97
C PHE A 289 28.29 -17.09 2.07
N GLU A 290 28.11 -17.51 3.33
CA GLU A 290 28.84 -16.97 4.48
C GLU A 290 30.35 -17.16 4.34
N GLN A 291 30.77 -18.31 3.82
CA GLN A 291 32.16 -18.62 3.49
C GLN A 291 32.35 -18.66 1.97
N GLU A 292 33.52 -18.22 1.51
CA GLU A 292 33.84 -18.20 0.09
C GLU A 292 34.15 -19.59 -0.47
N SER A 293 34.77 -20.45 0.34
CA SER A 293 35.06 -21.86 0.04
C SER A 293 35.36 -22.58 1.36
N ASP A 294 35.11 -23.88 1.43
CA ASP A 294 35.51 -24.74 2.54
C ASP A 294 36.87 -25.44 2.30
N ASN A 295 37.45 -25.27 1.11
CA ASN A 295 38.73 -25.83 0.64
C ASN A 295 38.76 -27.37 0.64
N ASP A 296 37.64 -28.01 0.32
CA ASP A 296 37.56 -29.46 0.26
C ASP A 296 37.94 -30.04 -1.13
N GLY A 297 38.17 -29.18 -2.13
CA GLY A 297 38.53 -29.56 -3.50
C GLY A 297 37.35 -30.11 -4.31
N ASN A 298 36.12 -29.96 -3.83
CA ASN A 298 34.87 -30.25 -4.53
C ASN A 298 34.14 -28.97 -4.89
N GLU A 299 33.16 -29.08 -5.77
CA GLU A 299 32.26 -27.96 -6.04
C GLU A 299 31.08 -28.03 -5.08
N ASP A 300 30.90 -26.98 -4.30
CA ASP A 300 29.75 -26.74 -3.46
C ASP A 300 29.00 -25.52 -3.97
N SER A 301 27.89 -25.73 -4.67
CA SER A 301 27.16 -24.62 -5.29
C SER A 301 25.65 -24.83 -5.41
N VAL A 302 24.93 -23.72 -5.38
CA VAL A 302 23.57 -23.60 -5.92
C VAL A 302 23.61 -22.91 -7.27
N ASN A 303 22.68 -23.24 -8.15
CA ASN A 303 22.61 -22.71 -9.50
C ASN A 303 21.21 -22.15 -9.76
N PRO A 304 20.88 -20.98 -9.18
CA PRO A 304 19.67 -20.26 -9.53
C PRO A 304 19.60 -19.98 -11.02
N THR A 305 18.39 -19.99 -11.56
CA THR A 305 18.13 -19.60 -12.93
C THR A 305 18.39 -18.11 -13.14
N THR A 306 18.69 -17.73 -14.38
CA THR A 306 18.79 -16.33 -14.82
C THR A 306 17.52 -15.93 -15.58
N GLY A 307 17.40 -14.65 -15.95
CA GLY A 307 16.35 -14.13 -16.83
C GLY A 307 16.21 -14.85 -18.17
N GLU A 308 17.21 -15.65 -18.56
CA GLU A 308 17.31 -16.35 -19.85
C GLU A 308 16.76 -17.78 -19.82
N HIS A 309 16.42 -18.29 -18.62
CA HIS A 309 15.78 -19.60 -18.49
C HIS A 309 14.37 -19.63 -19.13
N GLY A 310 13.75 -18.49 -19.39
CA GLY A 310 12.47 -18.34 -20.11
C GLY A 310 11.22 -18.79 -19.32
N ASP A 311 11.28 -19.94 -18.66
CA ASP A 311 10.16 -20.52 -17.89
C ASP A 311 10.17 -20.15 -16.41
N ARG A 312 11.35 -19.92 -15.85
CA ARG A 312 11.56 -19.68 -14.41
C ARG A 312 12.61 -18.59 -14.18
N PRO A 313 12.48 -17.40 -14.79
CA PRO A 313 13.40 -16.31 -14.48
C PRO A 313 13.25 -15.91 -13.00
N PRO A 314 14.31 -15.39 -12.36
CA PRO A 314 14.19 -14.65 -11.11
C PRO A 314 13.10 -13.58 -11.24
N ARG A 315 12.21 -13.49 -10.25
CA ARG A 315 11.11 -12.53 -10.23
C ARG A 315 11.16 -11.66 -8.99
N LEU A 316 10.84 -10.38 -9.18
CA LEU A 316 10.52 -9.44 -8.13
C LEU A 316 9.01 -9.16 -8.19
N GLU A 317 8.28 -9.63 -7.19
CA GLU A 317 6.88 -9.27 -6.98
C GLU A 317 6.80 -8.09 -6.01
N ILE A 318 6.06 -7.04 -6.36
CA ILE A 318 5.87 -5.85 -5.54
C ILE A 318 4.38 -5.64 -5.36
N GLY A 319 3.91 -5.74 -4.12
CA GLY A 319 2.57 -5.32 -3.71
C GLY A 319 2.60 -3.89 -3.21
N TYR A 320 1.67 -3.05 -3.68
CA TYR A 320 1.55 -1.65 -3.26
C TYR A 320 0.10 -1.26 -3.00
N TYR A 321 -0.09 -0.33 -2.06
CA TYR A 321 -1.40 0.20 -1.73
C TYR A 321 -1.84 1.24 -2.76
N ALA A 322 -3.06 1.09 -3.26
CA ALA A 322 -3.68 2.02 -4.21
C ALA A 322 -5.18 2.18 -3.90
N PRO A 323 -5.80 3.28 -4.36
CA PRO A 323 -7.25 3.43 -4.33
C PRO A 323 -8.00 2.29 -5.04
#